data_AF-A0A914SFC2-F1
#
_entry.id   AF-A0A914SFC2-F1
#
_cell.length_a   1.000
_cell.length_b   1.000
_cell.length_c   1.000
_cell.angle_alpha   90.00
_cell.angle_beta   90.00
_cell.angle_gamma   90.00
#
_symmetry.space_group_name_H-M   'P 1'
#
loop_
_entity.id
_entity.type
_entity.pdbx_description
1 polymer ?
#
loop_
_entity_poly.entity_id
_entity_poly.type
_entity_poly.pdbx_seq_one_letter_code
_entity_poly.pdbx_strand_id
1 'polypeptide(L)'
;MKVHESPPILFILIIFIFLFPRLCLSAPIPEFLQKRFPDAIIIGVKKCGTRALLEFLKLNPRVKAPGPEVHFFDKHYDLGYEWYR
;
A
#
# COMPACT_ATOMS: atom_id res chain seq x y z
N MET A 1 41.09 -10.26 -44.96
CA MET A 1 40.88 -9.21 -43.94
C MET A 1 39.41 -9.22 -43.57
N LYS A 2 39.02 -9.90 -42.48
CA LYS A 2 37.62 -10.03 -42.07
C LYS A 2 37.19 -8.75 -41.37
N VAL A 3 36.15 -8.14 -41.94
CA VAL A 3 35.53 -6.90 -41.48
C VAL A 3 34.85 -7.14 -40.13
N HIS A 4 35.07 -6.14 -39.29
CA HIS A 4 34.59 -5.90 -37.94
C HIS A 4 33.05 -5.95 -37.82
N GLU A 5 32.49 -7.11 -37.51
CA GLU A 5 31.12 -7.27 -37.00
C GLU A 5 31.19 -7.56 -35.49
N SER A 6 30.97 -6.54 -34.65
CA SER A 6 30.29 -6.63 -33.34
C SER A 6 30.44 -5.34 -32.53
N PRO A 7 29.37 -4.51 -32.49
CA PRO A 7 29.05 -3.86 -31.22
C PRO A 7 27.56 -3.93 -30.80
N PRO A 8 26.76 -5.00 -31.07
CA PRO A 8 25.40 -5.06 -30.55
C PRO A 8 25.34 -5.43 -29.06
N ILE A 9 26.35 -6.15 -28.56
CA ILE A 9 26.32 -6.75 -27.20
C ILE A 9 26.43 -5.67 -26.11
N LEU A 10 27.29 -4.67 -26.32
CA LEU A 10 27.52 -3.62 -25.32
C LEU A 10 26.28 -2.73 -25.16
N PHE A 11 25.56 -2.46 -26.25
CA PHE A 11 24.33 -1.68 -26.23
C PHE A 11 23.19 -2.40 -25.51
N ILE A 12 23.09 -3.73 -25.72
CA ILE A 12 22.16 -4.60 -25.00
C ILE A 12 22.50 -4.65 -23.50
N LEU A 13 23.78 -4.65 -23.13
CA LEU A 13 24.19 -4.63 -21.72
C LEU A 13 23.80 -3.31 -21.03
N ILE A 14 24.00 -2.17 -21.72
CA ILE A 14 23.66 -0.84 -21.21
C ILE A 14 22.14 -0.68 -21.05
N ILE A 15 21.34 -1.18 -22.00
CA ILE A 15 19.88 -1.15 -21.89
C ILE A 15 19.40 -2.02 -20.72
N PHE A 16 20.01 -3.19 -20.51
CA PHE A 16 19.71 -4.03 -19.34
C PHE A 16 20.07 -3.32 -18.03
N ILE A 17 21.27 -2.74 -17.92
CA ILE A 17 21.73 -2.05 -16.70
C ILE A 17 20.86 -0.82 -16.36
N PHE A 18 20.36 -0.08 -17.36
CA PHE A 18 19.48 1.08 -17.12
C PHE A 18 17.99 0.71 -16.95
N LEU A 19 17.53 -0.41 -17.51
CA LEU A 19 16.13 -0.84 -17.45
C LEU A 19 15.82 -1.74 -16.24
N PHE A 20 16.76 -2.60 -15.80
CA PHE A 20 16.58 -3.51 -14.66
C PHE A 20 16.33 -2.81 -13.31
N PRO A 21 17.03 -1.72 -12.93
CA PRO A 21 16.83 -1.12 -11.62
C PRO A 21 15.45 -0.45 -11.47
N ARG A 22 14.78 -0.10 -12.59
CA ARG A 22 13.38 0.37 -12.55
C ARG A 22 12.39 -0.73 -12.21
N LEU A 23 12.72 -2.00 -12.45
CA LEU A 23 11.85 -3.14 -12.18
C LEU A 23 11.89 -3.58 -10.71
N CYS A 24 13.02 -3.39 -10.02
CA CYS A 24 13.18 -3.82 -8.62
C CYS A 24 12.61 -2.85 -7.57
N LEU A 25 12.29 -1.59 -7.92
CA LEU A 25 11.84 -0.59 -6.93
C LEU A 25 10.38 -0.79 -6.45
N SER A 26 9.67 -1.82 -6.92
CA SER A 26 8.35 -2.18 -6.41
C SER A 26 8.38 -3.42 -5.51
N ALA A 27 9.51 -3.75 -4.89
CA ALA A 27 9.53 -4.74 -3.82
C ALA A 27 8.61 -4.26 -2.68
N PRO A 28 7.53 -4.99 -2.33
CA PRO A 28 6.72 -4.62 -1.19
C PRO A 28 7.62 -4.70 0.04
N ILE A 29 7.77 -3.56 0.72
CA ILE A 29 8.49 -3.46 1.99
C ILE A 29 7.87 -4.53 2.91
N PRO A 30 8.65 -5.41 3.56
CA PRO A 30 8.14 -6.20 4.66
C PRO A 30 7.87 -5.23 5.81
N GLU A 31 6.73 -4.55 5.76
CA GLU A 31 6.21 -3.83 6.90
C GLU A 31 5.96 -4.88 7.98
N PHE A 32 6.79 -4.87 9.03
CA PHE A 32 6.41 -5.49 10.29
C PHE A 32 4.98 -5.04 10.57
N LEU A 33 4.04 -6.00 10.60
CA LEU A 33 2.61 -5.70 10.77
C LEU A 33 2.38 -5.16 12.18
N GLN A 34 2.63 -3.86 12.35
CA GLN A 34 2.44 -3.15 13.59
C GLN A 34 1.06 -2.50 13.56
N LYS A 35 0.28 -2.74 14.61
CA LYS A 35 -0.96 -2.02 14.82
C LYS A 35 -0.67 -0.56 15.14
N ARG A 36 -1.43 0.34 14.52
CA ARG A 36 -1.28 1.79 14.64
C ARG A 36 -2.64 2.45 14.72
N PHE A 37 -2.69 3.62 15.35
CA PHE A 37 -3.91 4.43 15.33
C PHE A 37 -4.25 4.86 13.90
N PRO A 38 -5.55 5.06 13.60
CA PRO A 38 -5.95 5.49 12.27
C PRO A 38 -5.50 6.92 11.99
N ASP A 39 -4.93 7.16 10.81
CA ASP A 39 -4.63 8.51 10.33
C ASP A 39 -5.91 9.27 9.93
N ALA A 40 -6.94 8.54 9.51
CA ALA A 40 -8.20 9.08 9.03
C ALA A 40 -9.38 8.22 9.49
N ILE A 41 -10.50 8.88 9.79
CA ILE A 41 -11.72 8.24 10.32
C ILE A 41 -12.92 8.68 9.47
N ILE A 42 -13.71 7.70 9.03
CA ILE A 42 -15.02 7.96 8.42
C ILE A 42 -16.05 8.09 9.55
N ILE A 43 -16.38 9.33 9.93
CA ILE A 43 -17.26 9.61 11.08
C ILE A 43 -18.76 9.52 10.76
N GLY A 44 -19.16 9.55 9.49
CA GLY A 44 -20.57 9.57 9.11
C GLY A 44 -20.85 10.16 7.72
N VAL A 45 -22.10 10.42 7.36
CA VAL A 45 -23.33 10.23 8.17
C VAL A 45 -24.02 8.89 7.89
N LYS A 46 -24.87 8.45 8.83
CA LYS A 46 -25.63 7.19 8.70
C LYS A 46 -26.46 7.20 7.42
N LYS A 47 -26.54 6.05 6.74
CA LYS A 47 -27.27 5.84 5.47
C LYS A 47 -26.69 6.53 4.22
N CYS A 48 -25.57 7.26 4.31
CA CYS A 48 -24.88 7.82 3.15
C CYS A 48 -23.85 6.88 2.48
N GLY A 49 -23.90 5.58 2.78
CA GLY A 49 -23.02 4.60 2.12
C GLY A 49 -21.57 4.60 2.63
N THR A 50 -21.33 4.94 3.90
CA THR A 50 -20.00 4.88 4.53
C THR A 50 -19.33 3.52 4.38
N ARG A 51 -20.11 2.43 4.37
CA ARG A 51 -19.62 1.08 4.11
C ARG A 51 -19.13 0.87 2.69
N ALA A 52 -19.87 1.32 1.69
CA ALA A 52 -19.42 1.23 0.30
C ALA A 52 -18.12 1.99 0.09
N LEU A 53 -18.03 3.20 0.65
CA LEU A 53 -16.81 4.01 0.62
C LEU A 53 -15.61 3.26 1.23
N LEU A 54 -15.79 2.65 2.41
CA LEU A 54 -14.73 1.88 3.08
C LEU A 54 -14.26 0.70 2.23
N GLU A 55 -15.18 -0.03 1.62
CA GLU A 55 -14.84 -1.17 0.75
C GLU A 55 -14.11 -0.73 -0.53
N PHE A 56 -14.49 0.40 -1.13
CA PHE A 56 -13.74 0.95 -2.25
C PHE A 56 -12.32 1.39 -1.87
N LEU A 57 -12.15 1.99 -0.67
CA LEU A 57 -10.84 2.38 -0.18
C LEU A 57 -9.93 1.16 0.08
N LYS A 58 -10.49 0.03 0.53
CA LYS A 58 -9.74 -1.22 0.74
C LYS A 58 -9.14 -1.80 -0.54
N LEU A 59 -9.63 -1.42 -1.72
CA LEU A 59 -9.03 -1.84 -3.00
C LEU A 59 -7.63 -1.25 -3.20
N ASN A 60 -7.28 -0.16 -2.52
CA ASN A 60 -5.96 0.45 -2.61
C ASN A 60 -4.95 -0.32 -1.73
N PRO A 61 -3.82 -0.81 -2.30
CA PRO A 61 -2.82 -1.57 -1.54
C PRO A 61 -2.21 -0.80 -0.36
N ARG A 62 -2.26 0.54 -0.40
CA ARG A 62 -1.72 1.43 0.65
C ARG A 62 -2.71 1.71 1.78
N VAL A 63 -3.96 1.30 1.64
CA VAL A 63 -5.01 1.56 2.64
C VAL A 63 -5.30 0.26 3.38
N LYS A 64 -5.25 0.33 4.72
CA LYS A 64 -5.68 -0.75 5.61
C LYS A 64 -6.82 -0.23 6.46
N ALA A 65 -7.89 -0.99 6.51
CA ALA A 65 -9.10 -0.64 7.23
C ALA A 65 -9.67 -1.85 7.97
N PRO A 66 -10.29 -1.65 9.13
CA PRO A 66 -10.95 -2.73 9.86
C PRO A 66 -12.14 -3.30 9.09
N GLY A 67 -12.50 -4.55 9.42
CA GLY A 67 -13.69 -5.22 8.89
C GLY A 67 -14.98 -4.57 9.42
N PRO A 68 -15.28 -4.68 10.72
CA PRO A 68 -16.44 -4.06 11.34
C PRO A 68 -16.22 -2.58 11.71
N GLU A 69 -17.32 -1.87 11.96
CA GLU A 69 -17.28 -0.55 12.61
C GLU A 69 -16.83 -0.75 14.05
N VAL A 70 -15.71 -0.14 14.44
CA VAL A 70 -15.06 -0.38 15.74
C VAL A 70 -15.89 0.19 16.90
N HIS A 71 -16.72 1.20 16.63
CA HIS A 71 -17.54 1.85 17.65
C HIS A 71 -16.75 2.27 18.90
N PHE A 72 -15.53 2.79 18.72
CA PHE A 72 -14.69 3.19 19.85
C PHE A 72 -15.25 4.44 20.53
N PHE A 73 -15.45 5.52 19.78
CA PHE A 73 -15.84 6.82 20.33
C PHE A 73 -17.30 6.91 20.80
N ASP A 74 -18.14 5.93 20.49
CA ASP A 74 -19.55 5.88 20.91
C ASP A 74 -19.84 4.79 21.96
N LYS A 75 -19.29 3.59 21.83
CA LYS A 75 -19.64 2.45 22.72
C LYS A 75 -18.50 1.93 23.57
N HIS A 76 -17.24 2.06 23.12
CA HIS A 76 -16.10 1.40 23.75
C HIS A 76 -15.06 2.38 24.27
N TYR A 77 -15.46 3.63 24.51
CA TYR A 77 -14.55 4.68 24.98
C TYR A 77 -13.94 4.33 26.34
N ASP A 78 -14.73 3.69 27.21
CA ASP A 78 -14.33 3.28 28.56
C ASP A 78 -13.24 2.19 28.57
N LEU A 79 -13.03 1.48 27.46
CA LEU A 79 -11.97 0.46 27.35
C LEU A 79 -10.58 1.07 27.13
N GLY A 80 -10.51 2.40 26.89
CA GLY A 80 -9.28 3.15 26.75
C GLY A 80 -8.55 2.96 25.42
N TYR A 81 -7.53 3.78 25.19
CA TYR A 81 -6.79 3.82 23.92
C TYR A 81 -5.95 2.58 23.65
N GLU A 82 -5.53 1.85 24.68
CA GLU A 82 -4.79 0.60 24.51
C GLU A 82 -5.68 -0.50 23.90
N TRP A 83 -6.98 -0.52 24.21
CA TRP A 83 -7.94 -1.40 23.53
C TRP A 83 -8.14 -1.01 22.06
N TYR A 84 -8.10 0.29 21.76
CA TYR A 84 -8.31 0.81 20.40
C TYR A 84 -7.13 0.56 19.45
N ARG A 85 -5.94 0.26 20.00
CA ARG A 85 -4.70 0.10 19.21
C ARG A 85 -4.70 -1.14 18.32
#